data_AF-A0A4R8LPT2-F1
#
_entry.id   AF-A0A4R8LPT2-F1
#
_cell.length_a   1.000
_cell.length_b   1.000
_cell.length_c   1.000
_cell.angle_alpha   90.00
_cell.angle_beta   90.00
_cell.angle_gamma   90.00
#
_symmetry.space_group_name_H-M   'P 1'
#
loop_
_entity.id
_entity.type
_entity.pdbx_description
1 polymer ?
#
loop_
_entity_poly.entity_id
_entity_poly.type
_entity_poly.pdbx_seq_one_letter_code
_entity_poly.pdbx_strand_id
1 'polypeptide(L)'
;MKTLRRRSTMAAIGFMLAMPGLIAAPNVEAAQTIYNTSMPSVMRVAIRENNASGEPDPRGRIIYVQAVPFVTYCEDVLPNEWFPSWRPEALKAGAMAVKMFAWYHHLHPVTIDGYTFDVDNTTNFQHFQDLSSQPTTNAAFAAIQNVAYTRPNGEIIELNYSAGYQNDPNWQYRNAQKMAQWGTEYWAEKGQNYVQILQFYYQNRALMRLQS
;
A
#
# COMPACT_ATOMS: atom_id res chain seq x y z
N MET A 1 -27.47 70.93 -49.54
CA MET A 1 -28.80 70.33 -49.81
C MET A 1 -28.62 68.84 -50.12
N LYS A 2 -28.85 67.97 -49.13
CA LYS A 2 -29.12 66.52 -49.28
C LYS A 2 -29.61 66.01 -47.92
N THR A 3 -30.92 65.86 -47.82
CA THR A 3 -31.68 65.27 -46.73
C THR A 3 -31.45 63.76 -46.69
N LEU A 4 -31.24 63.16 -45.52
CA LEU A 4 -31.39 61.71 -45.37
C LEU A 4 -31.95 61.29 -43.99
N ARG A 5 -33.21 60.87 -44.07
CA ARG A 5 -34.04 59.99 -43.23
C ARG A 5 -33.41 59.35 -41.98
N ARG A 6 -34.05 59.63 -40.83
CA ARG A 6 -34.08 58.75 -39.65
C ARG A 6 -34.67 57.39 -40.03
N ARG A 7 -34.00 56.31 -39.65
CA ARG A 7 -34.58 54.96 -39.54
C ARG A 7 -34.49 54.52 -38.09
N SER A 8 -35.65 54.26 -37.50
CA SER A 8 -35.82 53.65 -36.20
C SER A 8 -35.66 52.14 -36.34
N THR A 9 -34.74 51.54 -35.60
CA THR A 9 -34.64 50.08 -35.45
C THR A 9 -34.99 49.72 -34.01
N MET A 10 -36.10 48.98 -33.85
CA MET A 10 -36.51 48.35 -32.61
C MET A 10 -35.43 47.36 -32.14
N ALA A 11 -35.01 47.48 -30.88
CA ALA A 11 -34.21 46.46 -30.22
C ALA A 11 -35.16 45.37 -29.68
N ALA A 12 -35.05 44.15 -30.20
CA ALA A 12 -35.68 42.98 -29.62
C ALA A 12 -34.83 42.53 -28.42
N ILE A 13 -35.39 42.62 -27.21
CA ILE A 13 -34.78 42.09 -25.99
C ILE A 13 -35.05 40.58 -25.98
N GLY A 14 -34.06 39.79 -26.37
CA GLY A 14 -34.08 38.34 -26.21
C GLY A 14 -33.78 37.96 -24.77
N PHE A 15 -34.73 37.33 -24.08
CA PHE A 15 -34.51 36.69 -22.78
C PHE A 15 -33.72 35.39 -23.00
N MET A 16 -32.41 35.39 -22.72
CA MET A 16 -31.65 34.14 -22.58
C MET A 16 -32.00 33.51 -21.23
N LEU A 17 -32.71 32.38 -21.26
CA LEU A 17 -32.81 31.47 -20.13
C LEU A 17 -31.43 30.85 -19.91
N ALA A 18 -30.71 31.32 -18.89
CA ALA A 18 -29.51 30.66 -18.40
C ALA A 18 -29.93 29.32 -17.75
N MET A 19 -29.66 28.21 -18.44
CA MET A 19 -29.73 26.89 -17.84
C MET A 19 -28.64 26.79 -16.76
N PRO A 20 -28.95 26.39 -15.51
CA PRO A 20 -27.92 26.17 -14.51
C PRO A 20 -27.00 25.04 -15.00
N GLY A 21 -25.71 25.33 -15.09
CA GLY A 21 -24.70 24.32 -15.43
C GLY A 21 -24.73 23.21 -14.38
N LEU A 22 -24.92 21.97 -14.82
CA LEU A 22 -24.70 20.79 -14.00
C LEU A 22 -23.21 20.74 -13.61
N ILE A 23 -22.91 21.07 -12.35
CA ILE A 23 -21.63 20.70 -11.76
C ILE A 23 -21.68 19.18 -11.61
N ALA A 24 -20.91 18.45 -12.42
CA ALA A 24 -20.72 17.03 -12.21
C ALA A 24 -20.14 16.82 -10.80
N ALA A 25 -20.79 15.99 -9.99
CA ALA A 25 -20.23 15.58 -8.72
C ALA A 25 -18.86 14.95 -8.96
N PRO A 26 -17.85 15.18 -8.10
CA PRO A 26 -16.56 14.52 -8.24
C PRO A 26 -16.80 13.00 -8.26
N ASN A 27 -16.22 12.32 -9.26
CA ASN A 27 -16.21 10.86 -9.29
C ASN A 27 -15.39 10.38 -8.10
N VAL A 28 -16.07 10.03 -7.00
CA VAL A 28 -15.44 9.29 -5.91
C VAL A 28 -15.26 7.88 -6.44
N GLU A 29 -14.03 7.55 -6.82
CA GLU A 29 -13.67 6.19 -7.19
C GLU A 29 -14.03 5.26 -6.03
N ALA A 30 -14.75 4.17 -6.33
CA ALA A 30 -15.19 3.25 -5.29
C ALA A 30 -13.97 2.64 -4.59
N ALA A 31 -14.04 2.53 -3.26
CA ALA A 31 -12.96 1.94 -2.48
C ALA A 31 -12.65 0.51 -2.97
N GLN A 32 -11.36 0.21 -3.11
CA GLN A 32 -10.90 -1.14 -3.46
C GLN A 32 -10.96 -2.01 -2.19
N THR A 33 -11.70 -3.11 -2.27
CA THR A 33 -12.00 -4.01 -1.14
C THR A 33 -11.62 -5.45 -1.48
N ILE A 34 -11.51 -6.30 -0.48
CA ILE A 34 -11.30 -7.74 -0.67
C ILE A 34 -12.48 -8.46 -1.36
N TYR A 35 -13.61 -7.79 -1.56
CA TYR A 35 -14.79 -8.34 -2.21
C TYR A 35 -14.85 -8.05 -3.71
N ASN A 36 -14.18 -6.98 -4.17
CA ASN A 36 -14.16 -6.55 -5.56
C ASN A 36 -12.75 -6.56 -6.16
N THR A 37 -11.73 -6.89 -5.37
CA THR A 37 -10.35 -7.09 -5.84
C THR A 37 -9.82 -8.42 -5.34
N SER A 38 -9.17 -9.14 -6.25
CA SER A 38 -8.40 -10.33 -5.90
C SER A 38 -7.01 -9.95 -5.38
N MET A 39 -6.40 -10.84 -4.60
CA MET A 39 -4.98 -10.75 -4.30
C MET A 39 -4.18 -10.69 -5.61
N PRO A 40 -3.12 -9.87 -5.72
CA PRO A 40 -2.34 -9.78 -6.94
C PRO A 40 -1.76 -11.14 -7.31
N SER A 41 -1.69 -11.46 -8.60
CA SER A 41 -0.94 -12.63 -9.07
C SER A 41 0.55 -12.33 -9.16
N VAL A 42 0.91 -11.08 -9.47
CA VAL A 42 2.26 -10.58 -9.69
C VAL A 42 2.41 -9.20 -9.07
N MET A 43 3.60 -8.93 -8.53
CA MET A 43 4.11 -7.60 -8.20
C MET A 43 5.08 -7.12 -9.28
N ARG A 44 4.93 -5.87 -9.70
CA ARG A 44 5.91 -5.16 -10.53
C ARG A 44 6.92 -4.47 -9.62
N VAL A 45 8.12 -5.03 -9.54
CA VAL A 45 9.20 -4.52 -8.69
C VAL A 45 10.21 -3.74 -9.53
N ALA A 46 10.35 -2.44 -9.30
CA ALA A 46 11.42 -1.67 -9.90
C ALA A 46 12.77 -2.05 -9.26
N ILE A 47 13.74 -2.42 -10.09
CA ILE A 47 15.10 -2.74 -9.67
C ILE A 47 15.97 -1.51 -9.88
N ARG A 48 16.48 -0.95 -8.78
CA ARG A 48 17.34 0.23 -8.77
C ARG A 48 18.81 -0.13 -8.82
N GLU A 49 19.62 0.82 -9.29
CA GLU A 49 21.08 0.76 -9.18
C GLU A 49 21.53 0.65 -7.72
N ASN A 50 22.63 -0.07 -7.51
CA ASN A 50 23.24 -0.17 -6.19
C ASN A 50 24.11 1.04 -5.90
N ASN A 51 24.19 1.43 -4.63
CA ASN A 51 25.13 2.40 -4.13
C ASN A 51 26.56 1.82 -4.06
N ALA A 52 27.52 2.63 -3.61
CA ALA A 52 28.92 2.21 -3.51
C ALA A 52 29.19 1.04 -2.54
N SER A 53 28.27 0.76 -1.60
CA SER A 53 28.36 -0.41 -0.71
C SER A 53 27.71 -1.67 -1.29
N GLY A 54 27.12 -1.60 -2.48
CA GLY A 54 26.47 -2.74 -3.13
C GLY A 54 25.01 -2.94 -2.75
N GLU A 55 24.42 -2.03 -1.97
CA GLU A 55 23.01 -2.07 -1.57
C GLU A 55 22.16 -1.29 -2.57
N PRO A 56 20.91 -1.69 -2.86
CA PRO A 56 19.99 -0.91 -3.69
C PRO A 56 19.87 0.54 -3.20
N ASP A 57 20.16 1.51 -4.06
CA ASP A 57 20.11 2.93 -3.72
C ASP A 57 18.68 3.47 -3.82
N PRO A 58 18.06 3.96 -2.72
CA PRO A 58 16.74 4.58 -2.75
C PRO A 58 16.65 5.80 -3.69
N ARG A 59 17.80 6.41 -4.04
CA ARG A 59 17.92 7.52 -5.00
C ARG A 59 18.52 7.10 -6.34
N GLY A 60 18.85 5.81 -6.49
CA GLY A 60 19.39 5.25 -7.71
C GLY A 60 18.38 5.24 -8.85
N ARG A 61 18.87 5.24 -10.08
CA ARG A 61 18.01 5.13 -11.26
C ARG A 61 17.36 3.75 -11.29
N ILE A 62 16.16 3.69 -11.84
CA ILE A 62 15.50 2.43 -12.15
C ILE A 62 16.19 1.83 -13.38
N ILE A 63 16.68 0.61 -13.27
CA ILE A 63 17.33 -0.10 -14.37
C ILE A 63 16.25 -0.83 -15.20
N TYR A 64 15.37 -1.57 -14.53
CA TYR A 64 14.26 -2.30 -15.13
C TYR A 64 13.14 -2.57 -14.11
N VAL A 65 12.01 -3.08 -14.58
CA VAL A 65 10.89 -3.54 -13.74
C VAL A 65 10.76 -5.06 -13.90
N GLN A 66 10.89 -5.78 -12.78
CA GLN A 66 10.73 -7.23 -12.69
C GLN A 66 9.29 -7.59 -12.36
N ALA A 67 8.73 -8.59 -13.03
CA ALA A 67 7.47 -9.21 -12.65
C ALA A 67 7.75 -10.39 -11.71
N VAL A 68 7.31 -10.30 -10.45
CA VAL A 68 7.55 -11.31 -9.41
C VAL A 68 6.19 -11.88 -8.96
N PRO A 69 5.99 -13.21 -8.87
CA PRO A 69 4.76 -13.76 -8.31
C PRO A 69 4.50 -13.20 -6.91
N PHE A 70 3.26 -12.81 -6.60
CA PHE A 70 2.94 -12.08 -5.36
C PHE A 70 3.36 -12.82 -4.09
N VAL A 71 3.15 -14.13 -4.05
CA VAL A 71 3.56 -14.97 -2.91
C VAL A 71 5.08 -14.97 -2.76
N THR A 72 5.81 -15.19 -3.86
CA THR A 72 7.28 -15.14 -3.89
C THR A 72 7.80 -13.78 -3.42
N TYR A 73 7.21 -12.68 -3.90
CA TYR A 73 7.58 -11.34 -3.44
C TYR A 73 7.45 -11.21 -1.91
N CYS A 74 6.34 -11.67 -1.33
CA CYS A 74 6.16 -11.58 0.12
C CYS A 74 7.13 -12.49 0.89
N GLU A 75 7.41 -13.69 0.37
CA GLU A 75 8.37 -14.64 0.96
C GLU A 75 9.82 -14.13 0.90
N ASP A 76 10.18 -13.39 -0.14
CA ASP A 76 11.48 -12.75 -0.31
C ASP A 76 11.59 -11.42 0.43
N VAL A 77 10.50 -10.70 0.72
CA VAL A 77 10.57 -9.46 1.52
C VAL A 77 10.66 -9.77 3.02
N LEU A 78 9.85 -10.70 3.51
CA LEU A 78 9.72 -10.93 4.95
C LEU A 78 11.04 -11.19 5.70
N PRO A 79 11.99 -12.01 5.22
CA PRO A 79 13.25 -12.26 5.94
C PRO A 79 14.21 -11.05 5.97
N ASN A 80 13.98 -10.04 5.12
CA ASN A 80 14.77 -8.82 5.08
C ASN A 80 14.17 -7.69 5.94
N GLU A 81 12.91 -7.83 6.32
CA GLU A 81 12.18 -6.86 7.15
C GLU A 81 11.97 -7.36 8.59
N TRP A 82 11.87 -8.68 8.78
CA TRP A 82 11.79 -9.33 10.08
C TRP A 82 12.88 -10.39 10.18
N PHE A 83 13.61 -10.39 11.30
CA PHE A 83 14.66 -11.39 11.51
C PHE A 83 14.03 -12.79 11.57
N PRO A 84 14.50 -13.76 10.76
CA PRO A 84 13.93 -15.11 10.72
C PRO A 84 13.96 -15.89 12.05
N SER A 85 14.75 -15.42 13.02
CA SER A 85 14.90 -15.99 14.37
C SER A 85 13.87 -15.48 15.39
N TRP A 86 13.08 -14.45 15.03
CA TRP A 86 12.04 -13.89 15.90
C TRP A 86 10.88 -14.86 16.11
N ARG A 87 10.06 -14.57 17.13
CA ARG A 87 8.93 -15.42 17.52
C ARG A 87 7.97 -15.63 16.34
N PRO A 88 7.36 -16.83 16.19
CA PRO A 88 6.43 -17.10 15.10
C PRO A 88 5.26 -16.10 15.00
N GLU A 89 4.75 -15.60 16.13
CA GLU A 89 3.66 -14.62 16.14
C GLU A 89 4.12 -13.23 15.69
N ALA A 90 5.38 -12.86 15.92
CA ALA A 90 5.97 -11.65 15.36
C ALA A 90 6.13 -11.78 13.84
N LEU A 91 6.62 -12.93 13.35
CA LEU A 91 6.75 -13.21 11.92
C LEU A 91 5.39 -13.20 11.20
N LYS A 92 4.32 -13.75 11.80
CA LYS A 92 2.97 -13.69 11.23
C LYS A 92 2.42 -12.26 11.17
N ALA A 93 2.71 -11.43 12.17
CA ALA A 93 2.32 -10.02 12.15
C ALA A 93 3.07 -9.26 11.04
N GLY A 94 4.39 -9.48 10.93
CA GLY A 94 5.22 -8.97 9.84
C GLY A 94 4.72 -9.42 8.46
N ALA A 95 4.42 -10.71 8.31
CA ALA A 95 3.87 -11.28 7.08
C ALA A 95 2.57 -10.59 6.65
N MET A 96 1.67 -10.30 7.58
CA MET A 96 0.44 -9.56 7.29
C MET A 96 0.71 -8.12 6.85
N ALA A 97 1.64 -7.42 7.50
CA ALA A 97 2.02 -6.07 7.08
C ALA A 97 2.63 -6.08 5.67
N VAL A 98 3.57 -7.00 5.40
CA VAL A 98 4.19 -7.16 4.08
C VAL A 98 3.13 -7.42 3.00
N LYS A 99 2.23 -8.37 3.26
CA LYS A 99 1.14 -8.72 2.34
C LYS A 99 0.25 -7.52 2.01
N MET A 100 -0.22 -6.81 3.03
CA MET A 100 -1.17 -5.72 2.84
C MET A 100 -0.52 -4.47 2.24
N PHE A 101 0.75 -4.21 2.58
CA PHE A 101 1.55 -3.16 1.94
C PHE A 101 1.69 -3.42 0.44
N ALA A 102 2.16 -4.62 0.06
CA ALA A 102 2.31 -5.01 -1.33
C ALA A 102 0.99 -4.93 -2.11
N TRP A 103 -0.11 -5.46 -1.54
CA TRP A 103 -1.41 -5.42 -2.19
C TRP A 103 -1.91 -3.97 -2.38
N TYR A 104 -1.77 -3.12 -1.37
CA TYR A 104 -2.14 -1.72 -1.49
C TYR A 104 -1.36 -1.03 -2.61
N HIS A 105 -0.05 -1.22 -2.69
CA HIS A 105 0.79 -0.59 -3.71
C HIS A 105 0.57 -1.15 -5.12
N HIS A 106 0.16 -2.41 -5.26
CA HIS A 106 -0.31 -2.95 -6.53
C HIS A 106 -1.54 -2.21 -7.07
N LEU A 107 -2.45 -1.81 -6.17
CA LEU A 107 -3.65 -1.03 -6.52
C LEU A 107 -3.35 0.46 -6.75
N HIS A 108 -2.17 0.93 -6.33
CA HIS A 108 -1.76 2.34 -6.42
C HIS A 108 -0.36 2.46 -7.04
N PRO A 109 -0.17 1.98 -8.29
CA PRO A 109 1.15 1.97 -8.89
C PRO A 109 1.67 3.39 -9.14
N VAL A 110 2.98 3.52 -9.05
CA VAL A 110 3.69 4.79 -9.30
C VAL A 110 4.36 4.77 -10.65
N THR A 111 4.54 5.94 -11.26
CA THR A 111 5.34 6.10 -12.48
C THR A 111 6.49 7.06 -12.21
N ILE A 112 7.73 6.58 -12.36
CA ILE A 112 8.96 7.36 -12.18
C ILE A 112 9.86 7.12 -13.39
N ASP A 113 10.39 8.18 -14.00
CA ASP A 113 11.30 8.12 -15.15
C ASP A 113 10.79 7.24 -16.31
N GLY A 114 9.47 7.20 -16.50
CA GLY A 114 8.80 6.41 -17.55
C GLY A 114 8.52 4.95 -17.20
N TYR A 115 8.95 4.47 -16.01
CA TYR A 115 8.63 3.15 -15.50
C TYR A 115 7.41 3.19 -14.59
N THR A 116 6.39 2.37 -14.89
CA THR A 116 5.24 2.15 -14.00
C THR A 116 5.41 0.84 -13.24
N PHE A 117 5.42 0.90 -11.91
CA PHE A 117 5.66 -0.25 -11.02
C PHE A 117 4.84 -0.13 -9.74
N ASP A 118 4.76 -1.23 -8.99
CA ASP A 118 3.99 -1.29 -7.75
C ASP A 118 4.89 -0.89 -6.57
N VAL A 119 6.09 -1.46 -6.50
CA VAL A 119 7.08 -1.26 -5.43
C VAL A 119 8.50 -1.24 -6.02
N ASP A 120 9.51 -0.77 -5.28
CA ASP A 120 10.92 -0.94 -5.64
C ASP A 120 11.67 -1.86 -4.68
N ASN A 121 12.90 -2.26 -5.03
CA ASN A 121 13.74 -3.15 -4.24
C ASN A 121 14.50 -2.47 -3.09
N THR A 122 14.06 -1.29 -2.67
CA THR A 122 14.73 -0.48 -1.64
C THR A 122 13.82 -0.24 -0.44
N THR A 123 14.36 0.42 0.59
CA THR A 123 13.59 0.83 1.77
C THR A 123 12.58 1.95 1.52
N ASN A 124 12.46 2.47 0.28
CA ASN A 124 11.37 3.37 -0.09
C ASN A 124 10.00 2.69 0.03
N PHE A 125 9.96 1.38 -0.21
CA PHE A 125 8.75 0.55 -0.12
C PHE A 125 8.97 -0.55 0.92
N GLN A 126 9.63 -1.63 0.50
CA GLN A 126 10.00 -2.77 1.34
C GLN A 126 11.31 -3.35 0.81
N HIS A 127 12.15 -3.87 1.69
CA HIS A 127 13.42 -4.46 1.28
C HIS A 127 13.20 -5.80 0.56
N PHE A 128 13.07 -5.76 -0.77
CA PHE A 128 12.98 -6.95 -1.62
C PHE A 128 14.36 -7.39 -2.08
N GLN A 129 14.69 -8.65 -1.83
CA GLN A 129 15.87 -9.31 -2.36
C GLN A 129 15.46 -10.64 -3.01
N ASP A 130 15.68 -10.78 -4.32
CA ASP A 130 15.32 -11.98 -5.06
C ASP A 130 16.04 -13.22 -4.51
N LEU A 131 15.34 -14.35 -4.46
CA LEU A 131 15.85 -15.64 -3.96
C LEU A 131 16.33 -15.60 -2.50
N SER A 132 15.76 -14.73 -1.66
CA SER A 132 16.14 -14.58 -0.25
C SER A 132 15.18 -15.26 0.74
N SER A 133 14.11 -15.89 0.24
CA SER A 133 13.12 -16.59 1.05
C SER A 133 13.76 -17.55 2.07
N GLN A 134 13.15 -17.65 3.25
CA GLN A 134 13.61 -18.48 4.36
C GLN A 134 12.47 -19.39 4.85
N PRO A 135 12.74 -20.68 5.17
CA PRO A 135 11.68 -21.59 5.58
C PRO A 135 10.82 -21.11 6.76
N THR A 136 11.42 -20.42 7.74
CA THR A 136 10.69 -19.92 8.93
C THR A 136 9.74 -18.77 8.60
N THR A 137 10.15 -17.84 7.73
CA THR A 137 9.30 -16.73 7.28
C THR A 137 8.23 -17.21 6.30
N ASN A 138 8.55 -18.16 5.42
CA ASN A 138 7.57 -18.76 4.50
C ASN A 138 6.46 -19.48 5.26
N ALA A 139 6.79 -20.22 6.33
CA ALA A 139 5.79 -20.83 7.20
C ALA A 139 4.85 -19.80 7.87
N ALA A 140 5.38 -18.64 8.26
CA ALA A 140 4.57 -17.56 8.82
C ALA A 140 3.63 -16.94 7.77
N PHE A 141 4.11 -16.71 6.55
CA PHE A 141 3.29 -16.20 5.44
C PHE A 141 2.19 -17.19 5.04
N ALA A 142 2.54 -18.47 4.86
CA ALA A 142 1.58 -19.53 4.54
C ALA A 142 0.44 -19.61 5.58
N ALA A 143 0.74 -19.41 6.87
CA ALA A 143 -0.26 -19.44 7.94
C ALA A 143 -1.30 -18.31 7.84
N ILE A 144 -0.97 -17.19 7.17
CA ILE A 144 -1.86 -16.02 7.05
C ILE A 144 -2.35 -15.78 5.61
N GLN A 145 -1.93 -16.60 4.63
CA GLN A 145 -2.16 -16.34 3.22
C GLN A 145 -3.65 -16.20 2.85
N ASN A 146 -4.56 -16.91 3.54
CA ASN A 146 -6.00 -16.90 3.27
C ASN A 146 -6.80 -15.86 4.08
N VAL A 147 -6.11 -14.91 4.73
CA VAL A 147 -6.73 -13.79 5.47
C VAL A 147 -6.09 -12.46 5.07
N ALA A 148 -6.84 -11.37 5.24
CA ALA A 148 -6.38 -10.00 5.07
C ALA A 148 -6.72 -9.18 6.31
N TYR A 149 -5.99 -8.10 6.55
CA TYR A 149 -6.25 -7.19 7.68
C TYR A 149 -6.60 -5.81 7.13
N THR A 150 -7.89 -5.51 7.11
CA THR A 150 -8.52 -4.45 6.32
C THR A 150 -9.28 -3.48 7.21
N ARG A 151 -9.87 -2.41 6.65
CA ARG A 151 -10.95 -1.72 7.36
C ARG A 151 -12.15 -2.65 7.54
N PRO A 152 -13.04 -2.42 8.53
CA PRO A 152 -14.18 -3.31 8.79
C PRO A 152 -15.13 -3.51 7.61
N ASN A 153 -15.16 -2.57 6.65
CA ASN A 153 -15.93 -2.67 5.40
C ASN A 153 -15.24 -3.49 4.30
N GLY A 154 -14.08 -4.09 4.57
CA GLY A 154 -13.30 -4.86 3.59
C GLY A 154 -12.32 -4.03 2.76
N GLU A 155 -12.26 -2.70 2.94
CA GLU A 155 -11.35 -1.85 2.20
C GLU A 155 -9.88 -2.20 2.47
N ILE A 156 -9.15 -2.40 1.37
CA ILE A 156 -7.72 -2.66 1.38
C ILE A 156 -6.99 -1.36 1.63
N ILE A 157 -6.03 -1.43 2.52
CA ILE A 157 -5.27 -0.28 2.98
C ILE A 157 -3.82 -0.69 3.17
N GLU A 158 -2.95 0.31 3.16
CA GLU A 158 -1.56 0.14 3.52
C GLU A 158 -1.40 -0.15 5.02
N LEU A 159 -0.61 -1.16 5.36
CA LEU A 159 -0.16 -1.43 6.72
C LEU A 159 1.31 -1.01 6.86
N ASN A 160 1.51 0.27 7.18
CA ASN A 160 2.83 0.87 7.34
C ASN A 160 3.57 0.33 8.57
N TYR A 161 4.89 0.16 8.46
CA TYR A 161 5.73 -0.25 9.57
C TYR A 161 7.08 0.49 9.61
N SER A 162 7.82 0.33 10.70
CA SER A 162 9.19 0.83 10.88
C SER A 162 9.93 0.01 11.93
N ALA A 163 11.26 0.11 11.99
CA ALA A 163 12.07 -0.67 12.94
C ALA A 163 11.61 -0.57 14.40
N GLY A 164 11.42 0.67 14.88
CA GLY A 164 11.19 0.92 16.31
C GLY A 164 12.41 0.59 17.16
N TYR A 165 12.24 0.60 18.48
CA TYR A 165 13.28 0.30 19.46
C TYR A 165 13.14 -1.12 20.00
N GLN A 166 14.27 -1.82 20.16
CA GLN A 166 14.32 -3.15 20.74
C GLN A 166 13.79 -3.16 22.19
N ASN A 167 13.13 -4.26 22.59
CA ASN A 167 12.57 -4.46 23.92
C ASN A 167 11.50 -3.43 24.34
N ASP A 168 10.89 -2.72 23.39
CA ASP A 168 9.86 -1.71 23.64
C ASP A 168 8.62 -1.98 22.77
N PRO A 169 7.39 -1.86 23.30
CA PRO A 169 6.15 -1.94 22.51
C PRO A 169 5.95 -0.75 21.56
N ASN A 170 6.79 0.28 21.61
CA ASN A 170 6.84 1.38 20.65
C ASN A 170 5.49 2.13 20.51
N TRP A 171 4.90 2.52 21.65
CA TRP A 171 3.56 3.12 21.74
C TRP A 171 3.31 4.32 20.83
N GLN A 172 4.35 5.11 20.52
CA GLN A 172 4.26 6.22 19.58
C GLN A 172 3.81 5.80 18.18
N TYR A 173 4.18 4.58 17.75
CA TYR A 173 3.82 4.05 16.44
C TYR A 173 2.36 3.62 16.37
N ARG A 174 1.79 3.13 17.48
CA ARG A 174 0.35 2.81 17.58
C ARG A 174 -0.52 4.02 17.25
N ASN A 175 -0.20 5.19 17.80
CA ASN A 175 -0.99 6.40 17.54
C ASN A 175 -0.92 6.85 16.07
N ALA A 176 0.19 6.54 15.40
CA ALA A 176 0.38 6.78 13.97
C ALA A 176 -0.19 5.65 13.08
N GLN A 177 -0.85 4.64 13.66
CA GLN A 177 -1.37 3.47 12.95
C GLN A 177 -0.28 2.75 12.13
N LYS A 178 0.92 2.67 12.72
CA LYS A 178 2.13 2.10 12.13
C LYS A 178 2.65 1.00 13.05
N MET A 179 3.10 -0.12 12.50
CA MET A 179 3.66 -1.21 13.31
C MET A 179 5.15 -1.04 13.54
N ALA A 180 5.61 -1.27 14.76
CA ALA A 180 7.05 -1.35 15.05
C ALA A 180 7.53 -2.80 14.92
N GLN A 181 8.55 -3.05 14.09
CA GLN A 181 9.13 -4.39 13.89
C GLN A 181 9.59 -4.98 15.23
N TRP A 182 10.49 -4.29 15.95
CA TRP A 182 10.93 -4.72 17.28
C TRP A 182 9.80 -4.86 18.30
N GLY A 183 8.76 -4.04 18.14
CA GLY A 183 7.60 -4.12 19.00
C GLY A 183 6.70 -5.33 18.71
N THR A 184 6.75 -5.91 17.50
CA THR A 184 6.10 -7.21 17.24
C THR A 184 6.79 -8.33 18.00
N GLU A 185 8.12 -8.33 18.04
CA GLU A 185 8.90 -9.30 18.81
C GLU A 185 8.63 -9.15 20.31
N TYR A 186 8.68 -7.91 20.82
CA TYR A 186 8.35 -7.60 22.21
C TYR A 186 7.00 -8.21 22.62
N TRP A 187 5.94 -7.98 21.84
CA TRP A 187 4.61 -8.48 22.19
C TRP A 187 4.50 -10.00 22.06
N ALA A 188 5.15 -10.60 21.07
CA ALA A 188 5.19 -12.04 20.92
C ALA A 188 5.93 -12.73 22.09
N GLU A 189 7.01 -12.13 22.61
CA GLU A 189 7.69 -12.59 23.83
C GLU A 189 6.82 -12.48 25.08
N LYS A 190 5.85 -11.54 25.11
CA LYS A 190 4.82 -11.45 26.15
C LYS A 190 3.62 -12.36 25.92
N GLY A 191 3.69 -13.26 24.94
CA GLY A 191 2.66 -14.26 24.66
C GLY A 191 1.47 -13.73 23.86
N GLN A 192 1.56 -12.55 23.26
CA GLN A 192 0.52 -12.06 22.35
C GLN A 192 0.59 -12.81 21.01
N ASN A 193 -0.57 -13.16 20.47
CA ASN A 193 -0.66 -13.69 19.11
C ASN A 193 -0.63 -12.56 18.06
N TYR A 194 -0.41 -12.92 16.80
CA TYR A 194 -0.26 -11.95 15.72
C TYR A 194 -1.49 -11.05 15.53
N VAL A 195 -2.70 -11.55 15.82
CA VAL A 195 -3.93 -10.74 15.72
C VAL A 195 -3.96 -9.67 16.80
N GLN A 196 -3.56 -10.00 18.03
CA GLN A 196 -3.44 -9.04 19.12
C GLN A 196 -2.36 -7.99 18.84
N ILE A 197 -1.23 -8.41 18.25
CA ILE A 197 -0.17 -7.49 17.80
C ILE A 197 -0.69 -6.52 16.73
N LEU A 198 -1.40 -7.03 15.72
CA LEU A 198 -2.01 -6.20 14.68
C LEU A 198 -3.03 -5.22 15.26
N GLN A 199 -3.90 -5.67 16.16
CA GLN A 199 -4.90 -4.83 16.85
C GLN A 199 -4.26 -3.72 17.70
N PHE A 200 -3.09 -3.98 18.27
CA PHE A 200 -2.34 -2.98 19.02
C PHE A 200 -1.90 -1.82 18.11
N TYR A 201 -1.29 -2.11 16.95
CA TYR A 201 -0.73 -1.08 16.08
C TYR A 201 -1.73 -0.47 15.10
N TYR A 202 -2.67 -1.26 14.60
CA TYR A 202 -3.59 -0.89 13.54
C TYR A 202 -5.02 -0.95 14.07
N GLN A 203 -5.47 0.16 14.65
CA GLN A 203 -6.80 0.28 15.23
C GLN A 203 -7.88 0.40 14.14
N ASN A 204 -9.13 0.06 14.50
CA ASN A 204 -10.27 0.11 13.59
C ASN A 204 -10.03 -0.71 12.31
N ARG A 205 -9.55 -1.94 12.49
CA ARG A 205 -9.31 -2.92 11.45
C ARG A 205 -9.93 -4.26 11.80
N ALA A 206 -10.12 -5.10 10.80
CA ALA A 206 -10.66 -6.43 10.95
C ALA A 206 -9.78 -7.46 10.23
N LEU A 207 -9.61 -8.63 10.84
CA LEU A 207 -9.07 -9.79 10.16
C LEU A 207 -10.21 -10.46 9.38
N MET A 208 -10.08 -10.52 8.06
CA MET A 208 -11.13 -11.02 7.17
C MET A 208 -10.59 -12.19 6.35
N ARG A 209 -11.42 -13.22 6.14
CA ARG A 209 -11.11 -14.33 5.23
C ARG A 209 -11.26 -13.84 3.79
N LEU A 210 -10.31 -14.21 2.94
CA LEU A 210 -10.44 -14.01 1.50
C LEU A 210 -11.47 -15.00 0.96
N GLN A 211 -12.35 -14.53 0.06
CA GLN A 211 -13.28 -15.41 -0.62
C GLN A 211 -12.54 -16.17 -1.72
N SER A 212 -12.76 -17.48 -1.76
CA SER A 212 -12.25 -18.40 -2.79
C SER A 212 -13.05 -18.30 -4.07
#